data_AF-A0A182WX46-F1
#
_entry.id   AF-A0A182WX46-F1
#
_cell.length_a   1.000
_cell.length_b   1.000
_cell.length_c   1.000
_cell.angle_alpha   90.00
_cell.angle_beta   90.00
_cell.angle_gamma   90.00
#
_symmetry.space_group_name_H-M   'P 1'
#
loop_
_entity.id
_entity.type
_entity.pdbx_description
1 polymer ?
#
loop_
_entity_poly.entity_id
_entity_poly.type
_entity_poly.pdbx_seq_one_letter_code
_entity_poly.pdbx_strand_id
1 'polypeptide(L)'
;MPLPTVLTVALAALVSVSPCVTGAHWDHAIFLDDDYRLLWSITGQDITFEVQARTHGYIGLGFSKDGTIYGADMVIGWVDQGQVHFQFPSRPF
;
A
#
# COMPACT_ATOMS: atom_id res chain seq x y z
N MET A 1 -47.72 35.38 34.72
CA MET A 1 -46.79 36.13 33.85
C MET A 1 -45.69 35.18 33.37
N PRO A 2 -45.36 35.16 32.07
CA PRO A 2 -44.41 34.20 31.50
C PRO A 2 -42.94 34.73 31.46
N LEU A 3 -42.01 33.84 31.84
CA LEU A 3 -40.60 33.58 31.45
C LEU A 3 -39.53 34.72 31.32
N PRO A 4 -38.26 34.43 31.70
CA PRO A 4 -37.16 34.59 30.73
C PRO A 4 -36.21 33.37 30.73
N THR A 5 -36.06 32.63 29.64
CA THR A 5 -35.17 32.91 28.49
C THR A 5 -33.68 32.99 28.87
N VAL A 6 -33.14 32.09 29.70
CA VAL A 6 -31.68 31.91 29.79
C VAL A 6 -31.32 30.44 30.06
N LEU A 7 -31.61 29.55 29.11
CA LEU A 7 -30.90 28.27 29.04
C LEU A 7 -30.69 27.86 27.58
N THR A 8 -30.20 28.80 26.77
CA THR A 8 -29.53 28.46 25.52
C THR A 8 -28.06 28.24 25.83
N VAL A 9 -27.75 27.10 26.46
CA VAL A 9 -26.37 26.59 26.41
C VAL A 9 -26.25 25.95 25.03
N ALA A 10 -25.94 26.78 24.03
CA ALA A 10 -25.47 26.31 22.74
C ALA A 10 -24.11 25.63 23.00
N LEU A 11 -24.16 24.34 23.29
CA LEU A 11 -23.01 23.47 23.29
C LEU A 11 -22.49 23.45 21.84
N ALA A 12 -21.53 24.33 21.54
CA ALA A 12 -20.79 24.29 20.29
C ALA A 12 -20.02 22.97 20.27
N ALA A 13 -20.64 21.94 19.71
CA ALA A 13 -19.97 20.72 19.35
C ALA A 13 -18.96 21.08 18.26
N LEU A 14 -17.72 21.36 18.68
CA LEU A 14 -16.56 21.27 17.81
C LEU A 14 -16.48 19.82 17.35
N VAL A 15 -17.18 19.52 16.26
CA VAL A 15 -16.96 18.30 15.49
C VAL A 15 -15.52 18.41 15.00
N SER A 16 -14.61 17.80 15.74
CA SER A 16 -13.25 17.59 15.28
C SER A 16 -13.39 16.67 14.08
N VAL A 17 -13.36 17.25 12.88
CA VAL A 17 -13.24 16.48 11.64
C VAL A 17 -11.84 15.89 11.70
N SER A 18 -11.70 14.73 12.32
CA SER A 18 -10.49 13.94 12.22
C SER A 18 -10.30 13.66 10.73
N PRO A 19 -9.24 14.18 10.07
CA PRO A 19 -8.92 13.68 8.76
C PRO A 19 -8.67 12.19 8.94
N CYS A 20 -9.54 11.35 8.37
CA CYS A 20 -9.20 9.96 8.25
C CYS A 20 -7.98 9.94 7.35
N VAL A 21 -6.83 9.53 7.88
CA VAL A 21 -5.72 9.17 7.02
C VAL A 21 -6.23 7.97 6.24
N THR A 22 -6.69 8.20 5.01
CA THR A 22 -7.02 7.11 4.10
C THR A 22 -5.68 6.50 3.73
N GLY A 23 -5.25 5.51 4.52
CA GLY A 23 -4.15 4.64 4.11
C GLY A 23 -4.47 4.03 2.75
N ALA A 24 -3.44 3.61 2.02
CA ALA A 24 -3.63 2.94 0.74
C ALA A 24 -4.65 1.79 0.92
N HIS A 25 -5.74 1.83 0.15
CA HIS A 25 -6.73 0.76 0.12
C HIS A 25 -6.38 -0.19 -1.02
N TRP A 26 -6.08 -1.43 -0.65
CA TRP A 26 -5.71 -2.49 -1.57
C TRP A 26 -6.93 -3.35 -1.92
N ASP A 27 -7.24 -3.49 -3.21
CA ASP A 27 -8.39 -4.27 -3.68
C ASP A 27 -8.15 -5.78 -3.56
N HIS A 28 -6.89 -6.20 -3.66
CA HIS A 28 -6.48 -7.58 -3.68
C HIS A 28 -5.26 -7.82 -2.79
N ALA A 29 -5.19 -9.03 -2.23
CA ALA A 29 -4.03 -9.50 -1.48
C ALA A 29 -3.89 -11.02 -1.57
N ILE A 30 -2.65 -11.50 -1.62
CA ILE A 30 -2.30 -12.92 -1.53
C ILE A 30 -1.06 -13.10 -0.66
N PHE A 31 -1.04 -14.18 0.12
CA PHE A 31 0.16 -14.68 0.78
C PHE A 31 0.80 -15.72 -0.15
N LEU A 32 2.03 -15.47 -0.59
CA LEU A 32 2.80 -16.45 -1.38
C LEU A 32 3.47 -17.49 -0.47
N ASP A 33 3.86 -17.05 0.73
CA ASP A 33 4.28 -17.87 1.87
C ASP A 33 4.04 -17.10 3.19
N ASP A 34 4.52 -17.63 4.32
CA ASP A 34 4.38 -17.04 5.66
C ASP A 34 5.14 -15.70 5.84
N ASP A 35 6.10 -15.42 4.97
CA ASP A 35 7.01 -14.28 5.02
C ASP A 35 6.84 -13.32 3.84
N TYR A 36 5.98 -13.63 2.86
CA TYR A 36 5.82 -12.89 1.63
C TYR A 36 4.34 -12.68 1.30
N ARG A 37 3.93 -11.41 1.32
CA ARG A 37 2.59 -10.97 0.96
C ARG A 37 2.64 -9.97 -0.19
N LEU A 38 1.78 -10.20 -1.17
CA LEU A 38 1.61 -9.31 -2.32
C LEU A 38 0.20 -8.71 -2.27
N LEU A 39 0.12 -7.38 -2.34
CA LEU A 39 -1.13 -6.63 -2.43
C LEU A 39 -1.15 -5.83 -3.73
N TRP A 40 -2.33 -5.59 -4.28
CA TRP A 40 -2.46 -4.73 -5.45
C TRP A 40 -3.85 -4.12 -5.60
N SER A 41 -3.87 -3.02 -6.36
CA SER A 41 -5.08 -2.36 -6.85
C SER A 41 -4.88 -1.96 -8.30
N ILE A 42 -5.96 -1.93 -9.07
CA ILE A 42 -5.95 -1.54 -10.49
C ILE A 42 -6.65 -0.19 -10.61
N THR A 43 -5.99 0.79 -11.22
CA THR A 43 -6.55 2.13 -11.47
C THR A 43 -6.40 2.46 -12.94
N GLY A 44 -7.50 2.42 -13.69
CA GLY A 44 -7.48 2.65 -15.14
C GLY A 44 -6.72 1.53 -15.85
N GLN A 45 -5.59 1.87 -16.47
CA GLN A 45 -4.71 0.92 -17.15
C GLN A 45 -3.49 0.51 -16.32
N ASP A 46 -3.34 1.10 -15.13
CA ASP A 46 -2.19 0.87 -14.26
C ASP A 46 -2.56 -0.09 -13.13
N ILE A 47 -1.58 -0.89 -12.72
CA ILE A 47 -1.64 -1.73 -11.53
C ILE A 47 -0.54 -1.29 -10.57
N THR A 48 -0.91 -1.07 -9.32
CA THR A 48 0.04 -0.73 -8.26
C THR A 48 0.18 -1.93 -7.35
N PHE A 49 1.42 -2.36 -7.10
CA PHE A 49 1.74 -3.46 -6.20
C PHE A 49 2.40 -2.94 -4.91
N GLU A 50 2.06 -3.58 -3.80
CA GLU A 50 2.83 -3.51 -2.54
C GLU A 50 3.34 -4.91 -2.20
N VAL A 51 4.65 -5.01 -1.97
CA VAL A 51 5.29 -6.24 -1.49
C VAL A 51 5.66 -6.04 -0.03
N GLN A 52 5.15 -6.92 0.82
CA GLN A 52 5.53 -7.01 2.23
C GLN A 52 6.31 -8.32 2.40
N ALA A 53 7.59 -8.21 2.74
CA ALA A 53 8.46 -9.37 2.89
C ALA A 53 9.32 -9.30 4.16
N ARG A 54 9.44 -10.40 4.89
CA ARG A 54 10.40 -10.57 5.99
C ARG A 54 11.67 -11.25 5.46
N THR A 55 12.68 -10.47 5.12
CA THR A 55 13.96 -10.97 4.62
C THR A 55 15.13 -10.09 5.07
N HIS A 56 16.33 -10.66 5.15
CA HIS A 56 17.58 -9.91 5.34
C HIS A 56 18.26 -9.53 4.01
N GLY A 57 17.72 -9.99 2.88
CA GLY A 57 18.30 -9.79 1.56
C GLY A 57 17.39 -8.98 0.64
N TYR A 58 17.34 -9.40 -0.62
CA TYR A 58 16.50 -8.82 -1.65
C TYR A 58 15.26 -9.68 -1.90
N ILE A 59 14.24 -9.06 -2.49
CA ILE A 59 13.08 -9.73 -3.07
C ILE A 59 13.10 -9.59 -4.58
N GLY A 60 12.45 -10.52 -5.28
CA GLY A 60 12.17 -10.41 -6.70
C GLY A 60 10.68 -10.59 -6.95
N LEU A 61 10.09 -9.67 -7.70
CA LEU A 61 8.73 -9.79 -8.21
C LEU A 61 8.79 -9.74 -9.74
N GLY A 62 8.08 -10.63 -10.42
CA GLY A 62 8.04 -10.62 -11.87
C GLY A 62 6.86 -11.37 -12.46
N PHE A 63 6.64 -11.10 -13.74
CA PHE A 63 5.58 -11.71 -14.53
C PHE A 63 6.17 -12.47 -15.70
N SER A 64 5.70 -13.69 -15.92
CA SER A 64 6.06 -14.51 -17.07
C SER A 64 4.83 -15.26 -17.60
N LYS A 65 4.93 -15.74 -18.84
CA LYS A 65 3.82 -16.46 -19.47
C LYS A 65 3.60 -17.85 -18.88
N ASP A 66 4.65 -18.48 -18.38
CA ASP A 66 4.67 -19.88 -17.94
C ASP A 66 5.00 -20.06 -16.45
N GLY A 67 5.16 -18.97 -15.71
CA GLY A 67 5.53 -18.99 -14.30
C GLY A 67 7.01 -19.23 -14.03
N THR A 68 7.85 -19.36 -15.07
CA THR A 68 9.31 -19.46 -14.91
C THR A 68 9.95 -18.09 -14.76
N ILE A 69 11.15 -18.06 -14.17
CA ILE A 69 11.93 -16.83 -14.01
C ILE A 69 12.60 -16.39 -15.33
N TYR A 70 12.85 -17.32 -16.24
CA TYR A 70 13.56 -17.04 -17.48
C TYR A 70 12.66 -16.29 -18.46
N GLY A 71 13.11 -15.10 -18.89
CA GLY A 71 12.31 -14.24 -19.77
C GLY A 71 11.17 -13.50 -19.05
N ALA A 72 11.10 -13.58 -17.72
CA ALA A 72 10.17 -12.79 -16.93
C ALA A 72 10.54 -11.29 -17.01
N ASP A 73 9.52 -10.44 -16.94
CA ASP A 73 9.71 -9.02 -16.68
C ASP A 73 9.74 -8.84 -15.16
N MET A 74 10.90 -8.45 -14.63
CA MET A 74 11.19 -8.52 -13.20
C MET A 74 11.63 -7.17 -12.64
N VAL A 75 11.35 -6.99 -11.35
CA VAL A 75 11.96 -5.97 -10.50
C VAL A 75 12.56 -6.66 -9.28
N ILE A 76 13.75 -6.21 -8.89
CA ILE A 76 14.42 -6.61 -7.65
C ILE A 76 14.32 -5.45 -6.67
N GLY A 77 13.93 -5.75 -5.43
CA GLY A 77 13.81 -4.76 -4.36
C GLY A 77 14.62 -5.16 -3.14
N TRP A 78 15.17 -4.18 -2.41
CA TRP A 78 15.85 -4.41 -1.14
C TRP A 78 15.77 -3.17 -0.26
N VAL A 79 16.12 -3.36 1.01
CA VAL A 79 16.28 -2.26 1.96
C VAL A 79 17.76 -2.14 2.30
N ASP A 80 18.33 -0.95 2.09
CA ASP A 80 19.67 -0.61 2.51
C ASP A 80 19.63 0.63 3.40
N GLN A 81 20.18 0.52 4.61
CA GLN A 81 20.19 1.61 5.60
C GLN A 81 18.81 2.29 5.83
N GLY A 82 17.74 1.50 5.78
CA GLY A 82 16.36 1.98 5.95
C GLY A 82 15.74 2.64 4.72
N GLN A 83 16.47 2.71 3.60
CA GLN A 83 15.99 3.18 2.31
C GLN A 83 15.57 2.01 1.43
N VAL A 84 14.44 2.15 0.75
CA VAL A 84 13.95 1.15 -0.19
C VAL A 84 14.55 1.43 -1.57
N HIS A 85 15.12 0.39 -2.19
CA HIS A 85 15.67 0.45 -3.53
C HIS A 85 14.95 -0.55 -4.44
N PHE A 86 14.82 -0.18 -5.72
CA PHE A 86 14.33 -1.06 -6.77
C PHE A 86 15.24 -0.99 -7.98
N GLN A 87 15.47 -2.14 -8.62
CA GLN A 87 16.20 -2.26 -9.86
C GLN A 87 15.46 -3.14 -10.84
N PHE A 88 15.35 -2.67 -12.08
CA PHE A 88 14.98 -3.49 -13.21
C PHE A 88 16.24 -4.15 -13.77
N PRO A 89 16.31 -5.50 -13.84
CA PRO A 89 17.44 -6.18 -14.46
C PRO A 89 17.54 -5.73 -15.91
N SER A 90 18.62 -5.02 -16.26
CA SER A 90 18.92 -4.63 -17.63
C SER A 90 19.17 -5.90 -18.45
N ARG A 91 18.30 -6.19 -19.43
CA ARG A 91 18.58 -7.27 -20.38
C ARG A 91 19.75 -6.83 -21.28
N PRO A 92 20.88 -7.57 -21.32
CA PRO A 92 21.76 -7.45 -22.47
C PRO A 92 21.00 -8.00 -23.68
N PHE A 93 20.99 -7.22 -24.76
CA PHE A 93 20.36 -7.61 -26.03
C PHE A 93 20.94 -8.93 -26.56
#